data_AF-A0A6J1PJM7-F1
#
_entry.id   AF-A0A6J1PJM7-F1
#
_cell.length_a   1.000
_cell.length_b   1.000
_cell.length_c   1.000
_cell.angle_alpha   90.00
_cell.angle_beta   90.00
_cell.angle_gamma   90.00
#
_symmetry.space_group_name_H-M   'P 1'
#
loop_
_entity.id
_entity.type
_entity.pdbx_description
1 polymer ?
#
loop_
_entity_poly.entity_id
_entity_poly.type
_entity_poly.pdbx_seq_one_letter_code
_entity_poly.pdbx_strand_id
1 'polypeptide(L)'
;MNDEEASLLTDDKDHEQVREELKHMSFEDLQKLKEKLGTKVYNETIFGKKSKKKTEKIEFKRENKNRPREISAKKPVPRYKELTRVKKVVSRDPRFDSLCGTFDEKVFRHSYAFINKLRENDLKTLQKELKETTDLKAIKKIKYLIQRLENQIREEKKRKEKAEKKRQEKEELLESVKRGEKPIFKKKSEKKVLDLVSQYEELKNTGKLKKHIQRLRKKNKHKDRTKLKADRTE
;
A
#
# COMPACT_ATOMS: atom_id res chain seq x y z
N MET A 1 -67.93 21.06 21.93
CA MET A 1 -66.50 21.28 21.67
C MET A 1 -65.79 20.04 22.17
N ASN A 2 -65.16 19.27 21.28
CA ASN A 2 -64.52 18.00 21.62
C ASN A 2 -63.20 18.24 22.36
N ASP A 3 -62.93 17.49 23.43
CA ASP A 3 -61.72 17.63 24.24
C ASP A 3 -60.42 17.40 23.43
N GLU A 4 -60.49 16.63 22.34
CA GLU A 4 -59.37 16.41 21.41
C GLU A 4 -59.05 17.65 20.55
N GLU A 5 -60.04 18.49 20.21
CA GLU A 5 -59.77 19.73 19.47
C GLU A 5 -59.10 20.77 20.36
N ALA A 6 -59.46 20.80 21.65
CA ALA A 6 -58.85 21.72 22.60
C ALA A 6 -57.36 21.38 22.85
N SER A 7 -57.00 20.10 22.94
CA SER A 7 -55.60 19.67 23.15
C SER A 7 -54.70 19.90 21.92
N LEU A 8 -55.25 19.75 20.71
CA LEU A 8 -54.48 20.02 19.48
C LEU A 8 -54.17 21.51 19.32
N LEU A 9 -55.12 22.38 19.69
CA LEU A 9 -54.93 23.82 19.65
C LEU A 9 -53.93 24.33 20.70
N THR A 10 -53.73 23.61 21.81
CA THR A 10 -52.69 23.95 22.81
C THR A 10 -51.31 23.51 22.34
N ASP A 11 -51.18 22.30 21.79
CA ASP A 11 -49.90 21.80 21.27
C ASP A 11 -49.35 22.71 20.15
N ASP A 12 -50.22 23.16 19.24
CA ASP A 12 -49.82 24.06 18.14
C ASP A 12 -49.28 25.42 18.64
N LYS A 13 -49.85 25.97 19.72
CA LYS A 13 -49.37 27.23 20.33
C LYS A 13 -48.01 27.05 21.00
N ASP A 14 -47.78 25.94 21.67
CA ASP A 14 -46.50 25.64 22.33
C ASP A 14 -45.39 25.43 21.28
N HIS A 15 -45.71 24.79 20.16
CA HIS A 15 -44.79 24.65 19.02
C HIS A 15 -44.40 26.00 18.41
N GLU A 16 -45.34 26.95 18.29
CA GLU A 16 -45.07 28.30 17.77
C GLU A 16 -44.14 29.10 18.68
N GLN A 17 -44.33 29.02 20.00
CA GLN A 17 -43.47 29.69 20.98
C GLN A 17 -42.03 29.17 20.89
N VAL A 18 -41.86 27.84 20.90
CA VAL A 18 -40.54 27.20 20.76
C VAL A 18 -39.86 27.60 19.45
N ARG A 19 -40.62 27.78 18.38
CA ARG A 19 -40.08 28.20 17.08
C ARG A 19 -39.61 29.65 17.07
N GLU A 20 -40.32 30.56 17.73
CA GLU A 20 -39.87 31.95 17.87
C GLU A 20 -38.62 32.06 18.75
N GLU A 21 -38.51 31.28 19.84
CA GLU A 21 -37.30 31.23 20.66
C GLU A 21 -36.07 30.77 19.85
N LEU A 22 -36.24 29.72 19.04
CA LEU A 22 -35.14 29.16 18.26
C LEU A 22 -34.73 30.03 17.07
N LYS A 23 -35.62 30.90 16.58
CA LYS A 23 -35.33 31.86 15.49
C LYS A 23 -34.29 32.90 15.90
N HIS A 24 -34.20 33.22 17.19
CA HIS A 24 -33.21 34.14 17.73
C HIS A 24 -31.84 33.50 18.03
N MET A 25 -31.74 32.16 17.98
CA MET A 25 -30.50 31.43 18.24
C MET A 25 -29.62 31.33 17.00
N SER A 26 -28.29 31.32 17.20
CA SER A 26 -27.34 31.15 16.11
C SER A 26 -27.43 29.73 15.51
N PHE A 27 -27.07 29.59 14.23
CA PHE A 27 -27.09 28.29 13.56
C PHE A 27 -26.19 27.24 14.24
N GLU A 28 -25.05 27.67 14.81
CA GLU A 28 -24.15 26.79 15.53
C GLU A 28 -24.81 26.24 16.81
N ASP A 29 -25.52 27.09 17.54
CA ASP A 29 -26.22 26.69 18.76
C ASP A 29 -27.41 25.77 18.46
N LEU A 30 -28.13 26.02 17.37
CA LEU A 30 -29.18 25.11 16.88
C LEU A 30 -28.62 23.74 16.50
N GLN A 31 -27.44 23.69 15.88
CA GLN A 31 -26.79 22.43 15.53
C GLN A 31 -26.32 21.67 16.77
N LYS A 32 -25.71 22.35 17.76
CA LYS A 32 -25.34 21.76 19.05
C LYS A 32 -26.57 21.25 19.82
N LEU A 33 -27.67 21.99 19.79
CA LEU A 33 -28.93 21.60 20.41
C LEU A 33 -29.50 20.33 19.75
N LYS A 34 -29.49 20.27 18.42
CA LYS A 34 -29.92 19.10 17.64
C LYS A 34 -29.06 17.86 17.90
N GLU A 35 -27.74 18.03 18.10
CA GLU A 35 -26.84 16.94 18.45
C GLU A 35 -27.06 16.43 19.86
N LYS A 36 -27.35 17.32 20.82
CA LYS A 36 -27.65 16.97 22.22
C LYS A 36 -29.00 16.28 22.39
N LEU A 37 -30.06 16.85 21.81
CA LEU A 37 -31.43 16.32 21.91
C LEU A 37 -31.66 15.11 20.98
N GLY A 38 -30.86 15.00 19.92
CA GLY A 38 -31.02 14.00 18.88
C GLY A 38 -32.02 14.41 17.79
N THR A 39 -31.76 13.95 16.57
CA THR A 39 -32.48 14.42 15.37
C THR A 39 -33.97 14.08 15.36
N LYS A 40 -34.41 13.00 16.01
CA LYS A 40 -35.83 12.59 16.05
C LYS A 40 -36.65 13.50 16.95
N VAL A 41 -36.21 13.68 18.20
CA VAL A 41 -36.91 14.49 19.21
C VAL A 41 -36.93 15.95 18.77
N TYR A 42 -35.79 16.49 18.33
CA TYR A 42 -35.73 17.86 17.81
C TYR A 42 -36.68 18.09 16.62
N ASN A 43 -36.76 17.15 15.68
CA ASN A 43 -37.67 17.32 14.54
C ASN A 43 -39.14 17.19 14.96
N GLU A 44 -39.45 16.39 15.98
CA GLU A 44 -40.81 16.22 16.51
C GLU A 44 -41.27 17.45 17.29
N THR A 45 -40.38 18.11 18.04
CA THR A 45 -40.70 19.34 18.78
C THR A 45 -40.85 20.55 17.87
N ILE A 46 -40.14 20.61 16.73
CA ILE A 46 -40.21 21.76 15.80
C ILE A 46 -41.25 21.61 14.72
N PHE A 47 -41.39 20.40 14.16
CA PHE A 47 -42.30 20.15 13.04
C PHE A 47 -43.56 19.39 13.46
N GLY A 48 -43.74 19.17 14.76
CA GLY A 48 -44.80 18.37 15.34
C GLY A 48 -44.62 16.86 15.10
N LYS A 49 -45.44 16.06 15.79
CA LYS A 49 -45.63 14.65 15.45
C LYS A 49 -46.27 14.56 14.07
N LYS A 50 -45.45 14.33 13.04
CA LYS A 50 -45.97 13.99 11.71
C LYS A 50 -46.72 12.68 11.83
N SER A 51 -48.05 12.77 11.98
CA SER A 51 -48.92 11.62 11.79
C SER A 51 -48.57 11.09 10.40
N LYS A 52 -48.02 9.88 10.36
CA LYS A 52 -47.91 9.18 9.08
C LYS A 52 -49.36 9.00 8.68
N LYS A 53 -49.93 9.92 7.90
CA LYS A 53 -51.15 9.64 7.14
C LYS A 53 -50.82 8.33 6.44
N LYS A 54 -51.40 7.23 6.93
CA LYS A 54 -51.33 5.93 6.29
C LYS A 54 -52.07 6.18 4.99
N THR A 55 -51.37 6.71 3.98
CA THR A 55 -51.80 6.51 2.61
C THR A 55 -51.87 5.01 2.52
N GLU A 56 -53.09 4.48 2.45
CA GLU A 56 -53.32 3.07 2.21
C GLU A 56 -52.53 2.75 0.96
N LYS A 57 -51.37 2.12 1.16
CA LYS A 57 -50.53 1.71 0.06
C LYS A 57 -51.33 0.59 -0.56
N ILE A 58 -52.06 0.89 -1.63
CA ILE A 58 -52.69 -0.12 -2.46
C ILE A 58 -51.54 -0.94 -3.03
N GLU A 59 -51.24 -2.06 -2.38
CA GLU A 59 -50.20 -2.98 -2.78
C GLU A 59 -50.79 -3.95 -3.81
N PHE A 60 -50.50 -3.69 -5.08
CA PHE A 60 -50.86 -4.63 -6.15
C PHE A 60 -50.04 -5.92 -5.98
N LYS A 61 -50.72 -7.00 -5.60
CA LYS A 61 -50.12 -8.33 -5.44
C LYS A 61 -49.76 -8.91 -6.82
N ARG A 62 -48.67 -9.69 -6.88
CA ARG A 62 -48.35 -10.49 -8.07
C ARG A 62 -49.00 -11.86 -7.93
N GLU A 63 -49.48 -12.40 -9.04
CA GLU A 63 -49.96 -13.79 -9.10
C GLU A 63 -48.81 -14.80 -9.00
N ASN A 64 -47.66 -14.53 -9.64
CA ASN A 64 -46.48 -15.41 -9.64
C ASN A 64 -45.16 -14.62 -9.51
N LYS A 65 -44.11 -15.28 -8.99
CA LYS A 65 -42.78 -14.65 -8.75
C LYS A 65 -42.10 -14.13 -10.02
N ASN A 66 -42.35 -14.77 -11.17
CA ASN A 66 -41.75 -14.42 -12.46
C ASN A 66 -42.57 -13.36 -13.24
N ARG A 67 -43.70 -12.89 -12.72
CA ARG A 67 -44.51 -11.82 -13.34
C ARG A 67 -44.01 -10.44 -12.89
N PRO A 68 -43.97 -9.42 -13.78
CA PRO A 68 -43.76 -8.02 -13.38
C PRO A 68 -44.80 -7.54 -12.34
N ARG A 69 -44.43 -6.55 -11.53
CA ARG A 69 -45.39 -5.86 -10.62
C ARG A 69 -46.02 -4.71 -11.37
N GLU A 70 -47.33 -4.58 -11.30
CA GLU A 70 -48.03 -3.37 -11.73
C GLU A 70 -47.82 -2.26 -10.69
N ILE A 71 -47.56 -1.04 -11.15
CA ILE A 71 -47.36 0.15 -10.31
C ILE A 71 -48.21 1.27 -10.91
N SER A 72 -48.92 2.03 -10.06
CA SER A 72 -49.70 3.17 -10.52
C SER A 72 -48.79 4.26 -11.11
N ALA A 73 -49.12 4.73 -12.32
CA ALA A 73 -48.45 5.85 -12.98
C ALA A 73 -48.57 7.17 -12.20
N LYS A 74 -49.55 7.28 -11.28
CA LYS A 74 -49.77 8.46 -10.43
C LYS A 74 -48.77 8.57 -9.27
N LYS A 75 -47.91 7.56 -9.07
CA LYS A 75 -46.94 7.55 -7.98
C LYS A 75 -45.68 8.33 -8.39
N PRO A 76 -45.42 9.52 -7.80
CA PRO A 76 -44.24 10.31 -8.15
C PRO A 76 -42.96 9.59 -7.70
N VAL A 77 -41.91 9.69 -8.52
CA VAL A 77 -40.59 9.17 -8.17
C VAL A 77 -39.99 10.06 -7.07
N PRO A 78 -39.50 9.49 -5.94
CA PRO A 78 -38.87 10.29 -4.90
C PRO A 78 -37.58 10.94 -5.44
N ARG A 79 -37.44 12.25 -5.23
CA ARG A 79 -36.25 13.03 -5.65
C ARG A 79 -34.97 12.61 -4.92
N TYR A 80 -35.09 12.15 -3.67
CA TYR A 80 -33.96 11.75 -2.84
C TYR A 80 -34.06 10.26 -2.49
N LYS A 81 -33.04 9.49 -2.87
CA LYS A 81 -32.83 8.14 -2.33
C LYS A 81 -32.06 8.28 -1.01
N GLU A 82 -32.62 7.83 0.10
CA GLU A 82 -31.86 7.67 1.35
C GLU A 82 -30.82 6.54 1.14
N LEU A 83 -29.59 6.93 0.79
CA LEU A 83 -28.44 6.04 0.74
C LEU A 83 -27.94 5.83 2.18
N THR A 84 -28.56 4.92 2.92
CA THR A 84 -28.00 4.46 4.20
C THR A 84 -26.69 3.73 3.91
N ARG A 85 -25.56 4.32 4.32
CA ARG A 85 -24.25 3.70 4.16
C ARG A 85 -24.16 2.51 5.12
N VAL A 86 -24.50 1.32 4.62
CA VAL A 86 -24.27 0.07 5.36
C VAL A 86 -22.75 -0.09 5.53
N LYS A 87 -22.28 -0.29 6.77
CA LYS A 87 -20.88 -0.59 7.04
C LYS A 87 -20.52 -1.88 6.31
N LYS A 88 -19.73 -1.77 5.23
CA LYS A 88 -19.21 -2.94 4.52
C LYS A 88 -18.22 -3.64 5.43
N VAL A 89 -18.48 -4.90 5.77
CA VAL A 89 -17.49 -5.76 6.44
C VAL A 89 -16.43 -6.10 5.41
N VAL A 90 -15.27 -5.44 5.52
CA VAL A 90 -14.11 -5.75 4.68
C VAL A 90 -13.33 -6.85 5.39
N SER A 91 -13.21 -8.01 4.74
CA SER A 91 -12.28 -9.05 5.21
C SER A 91 -10.86 -8.51 5.11
N ARG A 92 -10.16 -8.43 6.24
CA ARG A 92 -8.77 -7.96 6.30
C ARG A 92 -7.86 -9.17 6.33
N ASP A 93 -6.93 -9.25 5.37
CA ASP A 93 -5.83 -10.20 5.44
C ASP A 93 -4.71 -9.56 6.25
N PRO A 94 -4.34 -10.11 7.42
CA PRO A 94 -3.30 -9.52 8.28
C PRO A 94 -1.94 -9.39 7.59
N ARG A 95 -1.67 -10.16 6.51
CA ARG A 95 -0.44 -10.03 5.72
C ARG A 95 -0.42 -8.76 4.87
N PHE A 96 -1.59 -8.26 4.51
CA PHE A 96 -1.77 -7.12 3.62
C PHE A 96 -2.50 -5.95 4.31
N ASP A 97 -2.81 -6.07 5.60
CA ASP A 97 -3.45 -5.00 6.36
C ASP A 97 -2.42 -3.92 6.70
N SER A 98 -2.78 -2.66 6.41
CA SER A 98 -1.94 -1.50 6.70
C SER A 98 -1.63 -1.35 8.19
N LEU A 99 -2.45 -1.95 9.06
CA LEU A 99 -2.28 -1.90 10.51
C LEU A 99 -1.25 -2.91 11.05
N CYS A 100 -0.87 -3.93 10.28
CA CYS A 100 0.01 -5.02 10.74
C CYS A 100 1.51 -4.71 10.67
N GLY A 101 1.88 -3.44 10.41
CA GLY A 101 3.26 -2.96 10.46
C GLY A 101 3.94 -2.84 9.09
N THR A 102 5.17 -2.32 9.09
CA THR A 102 5.95 -2.07 7.87
C THR A 102 7.05 -3.11 7.68
N PHE A 103 7.41 -3.39 6.43
CA PHE A 103 8.50 -4.30 6.09
C PHE A 103 9.87 -3.78 6.59
N ASP A 104 10.50 -4.52 7.50
CA ASP A 104 11.91 -4.32 7.87
C ASP A 104 12.79 -5.36 7.16
N GLU A 105 13.65 -4.87 6.25
CA GLU A 105 14.57 -5.71 5.50
C GLU A 105 15.53 -6.49 6.42
N LYS A 106 16.01 -5.89 7.53
CA LYS A 106 16.98 -6.56 8.41
C LYS A 106 16.35 -7.75 9.12
N VAL A 107 15.18 -7.53 9.73
CA VAL A 107 14.44 -8.58 10.44
C VAL A 107 14.07 -9.69 9.46
N PHE A 108 13.50 -9.34 8.30
CA PHE A 108 13.16 -10.31 7.27
C PHE A 108 14.37 -11.17 6.87
N ARG A 109 15.54 -10.56 6.64
CA ARG A 109 16.73 -11.33 6.26
C ARG A 109 17.28 -12.19 7.37
N HIS A 110 17.11 -11.78 8.62
CA HIS A 110 17.47 -12.60 9.77
C HIS A 110 16.50 -13.79 9.91
N SER A 111 15.18 -13.54 9.94
CA SER A 111 14.14 -14.57 10.07
C SER A 111 14.19 -15.60 8.93
N TYR A 112 14.50 -15.15 7.70
CA TYR A 112 14.57 -16.02 6.52
C TYR A 112 16.01 -16.34 6.08
N ALA A 113 16.98 -16.26 6.99
CA ALA A 113 18.38 -16.56 6.67
C ALA A 113 18.60 -17.99 6.14
N PHE A 114 17.76 -18.94 6.57
CA PHE A 114 17.82 -20.35 6.19
C PHE A 114 17.61 -20.59 4.69
N ILE A 115 16.90 -19.69 3.99
CA ILE A 115 16.64 -19.79 2.55
C ILE A 115 17.96 -19.84 1.76
N ASN A 116 19.02 -19.23 2.27
CA ASN A 116 20.34 -19.29 1.63
C ASN A 116 20.90 -20.71 1.58
N LYS A 117 20.79 -21.45 2.68
CA LYS A 117 21.20 -22.86 2.74
C LYS A 117 20.37 -23.71 1.80
N LEU A 118 19.06 -23.43 1.72
CA LEU A 118 18.16 -24.11 0.78
C LEU A 118 18.60 -23.88 -0.67
N ARG A 119 18.85 -22.62 -1.07
CA ARG A 119 19.33 -22.30 -2.43
C ARG A 119 20.66 -22.97 -2.79
N GLU A 120 21.59 -23.06 -1.84
CA GLU A 120 22.85 -23.76 -2.04
C GLU A 120 22.65 -25.26 -2.25
N ASN A 121 21.72 -25.87 -1.52
CA ASN A 121 21.35 -27.27 -1.71
C ASN A 121 20.64 -27.49 -3.05
N ASP A 122 19.69 -26.63 -3.42
CA ASP A 122 19.00 -26.67 -4.72
C ASP A 122 19.97 -26.53 -5.89
N LEU A 123 21.02 -25.72 -5.74
CA LEU A 123 22.07 -25.60 -6.75
C LEU A 123 22.81 -26.94 -6.90
N LYS A 124 23.16 -27.60 -5.81
CA LYS A 124 23.81 -28.92 -5.83
C LYS A 124 22.90 -29.99 -6.44
N THR A 125 21.60 -29.99 -6.15
CA THR A 125 20.67 -30.97 -6.74
C THR A 125 20.53 -30.74 -8.23
N LEU A 126 20.33 -29.50 -8.69
CA LEU A 126 20.27 -29.17 -10.12
C LEU A 126 21.55 -29.53 -10.87
N GLN A 127 22.72 -29.39 -10.24
CA GLN A 127 23.99 -29.83 -10.83
C GLN A 127 24.08 -31.35 -10.99
N LYS A 128 23.47 -32.13 -10.08
CA LYS A 128 23.38 -33.59 -10.22
C LYS A 128 22.39 -33.97 -11.32
N GLU A 129 21.20 -33.38 -11.30
CA GLU A 129 20.18 -33.57 -12.34
C GLU A 129 20.71 -33.24 -13.74
N LEU A 130 21.54 -32.19 -13.87
CA LEU A 130 22.15 -31.82 -15.14
C LEU A 130 23.07 -32.91 -15.70
N LYS A 131 23.72 -33.71 -14.84
CA LYS A 131 24.61 -34.81 -15.25
C LYS A 131 23.82 -36.06 -15.65
N GLU A 132 22.67 -36.28 -15.03
CA GLU A 132 21.82 -37.45 -15.24
C GLU A 132 20.87 -37.28 -16.44
N THR A 133 20.46 -36.05 -16.72
CA THR A 133 19.45 -35.76 -17.74
C THR A 133 20.05 -35.81 -19.15
N THR A 134 19.43 -36.60 -20.02
CA THR A 134 19.80 -36.69 -21.45
C THR A 134 18.97 -35.77 -22.36
N ASP A 135 17.73 -35.44 -21.96
CA ASP A 135 16.84 -34.59 -22.77
C ASP A 135 17.36 -33.16 -22.91
N LEU A 136 17.52 -32.70 -24.16
CA LEU A 136 18.04 -31.39 -24.52
C LEU A 136 17.17 -30.23 -23.99
N LYS A 137 15.83 -30.40 -23.97
CA LYS A 137 14.92 -29.35 -23.48
C LYS A 137 15.05 -29.21 -21.96
N ALA A 138 15.05 -30.33 -21.23
CA ALA A 138 15.28 -30.36 -19.80
C ALA A 138 16.68 -29.80 -19.42
N ILE A 139 17.75 -30.20 -20.12
CA ILE A 139 19.11 -29.66 -19.91
C ILE A 139 19.13 -28.13 -20.02
N LYS A 140 18.47 -27.56 -21.05
CA LYS A 140 18.41 -26.10 -21.23
C LYS A 140 17.70 -25.42 -20.06
N LYS A 141 16.61 -26.02 -19.56
CA LYS A 141 15.86 -25.52 -18.40
C LYS A 141 16.71 -25.57 -17.12
N ILE A 142 17.37 -26.69 -16.87
CA ILE A 142 18.24 -26.88 -15.69
C ILE A 142 19.40 -25.88 -15.71
N LYS A 143 20.08 -25.70 -16.86
CA LYS A 143 21.15 -24.70 -17.00
C LYS A 143 20.67 -23.28 -16.69
N TYR A 144 19.47 -22.92 -17.16
CA TYR A 144 18.86 -21.63 -16.85
C TYR A 144 18.58 -21.46 -15.34
N LEU A 145 18.06 -22.49 -14.68
CA LEU A 145 17.78 -22.47 -13.24
C LEU A 145 19.07 -22.33 -12.42
N ILE A 146 20.12 -23.08 -12.78
CA ILE A 146 21.45 -22.95 -12.14
C ILE A 146 21.96 -21.52 -12.27
N GLN A 147 21.96 -20.96 -13.49
CA GLN A 147 22.41 -19.59 -13.71
C GLN A 147 21.61 -18.57 -12.88
N ARG A 148 20.29 -18.76 -12.77
CA ARG A 148 19.41 -17.91 -11.97
C ARG A 148 19.76 -17.97 -10.48
N LEU A 149 19.93 -19.17 -9.93
CA LEU A 149 20.30 -19.35 -8.52
C LEU A 149 21.70 -18.82 -8.21
N GLU A 150 22.68 -19.09 -9.07
CA GLU A 150 24.04 -18.54 -8.94
C GLU A 150 24.03 -17.01 -8.90
N ASN A 151 23.23 -16.37 -9.76
CA ASN A 151 23.08 -14.92 -9.75
C ASN A 151 22.44 -14.43 -8.45
N GLN A 152 21.41 -15.10 -7.95
CA GLN A 152 20.77 -14.75 -6.67
C GLN A 152 21.75 -14.85 -5.49
N ILE A 153 22.51 -15.95 -5.42
CA ILE A 153 23.53 -16.16 -4.38
C ILE A 153 24.62 -15.09 -4.47
N ARG A 154 25.08 -14.76 -5.69
CA ARG A 154 26.10 -13.72 -5.91
C ARG A 154 25.62 -12.35 -5.48
N GLU A 155 24.40 -11.96 -5.84
CA GLU A 155 23.82 -10.67 -5.43
C GLU A 155 23.60 -10.60 -3.92
N GLU A 156 23.18 -11.70 -3.29
CA GLU A 156 23.04 -11.76 -1.84
C GLU A 156 24.39 -11.59 -1.13
N LYS A 157 25.44 -12.28 -1.59
CA LYS A 157 26.81 -12.12 -1.07
C LYS A 157 27.29 -10.67 -1.20
N LYS A 158 27.16 -10.09 -2.39
CA LYS A 158 27.55 -8.69 -2.66
C LYS A 158 26.81 -7.69 -1.77
N ARG A 159 25.53 -7.95 -1.48
CA ARG A 159 24.75 -7.12 -0.55
C ARG A 159 25.23 -7.28 0.89
N LYS A 160 25.54 -8.51 1.34
CA LYS A 160 26.11 -8.76 2.67
C LYS A 160 27.44 -8.03 2.86
N GLU A 161 28.36 -8.13 1.91
CA GLU A 161 29.64 -7.41 1.91
C GLU A 161 29.44 -5.89 2.02
N LYS A 162 28.49 -5.32 1.25
CA LYS A 162 28.16 -3.89 1.35
C LYS A 162 27.58 -3.51 2.72
N ALA A 163 26.75 -4.36 3.30
CA ALA A 163 26.17 -4.13 4.62
C ALA A 163 27.24 -4.19 5.71
N GLU A 164 28.19 -5.12 5.60
CA GLU A 164 29.33 -5.26 6.49
C GLU A 164 30.28 -4.07 6.41
N LYS A 165 30.67 -3.62 5.20
CA LYS A 165 31.45 -2.39 5.02
C LYS A 165 30.79 -1.18 5.71
N LYS A 166 29.46 -1.03 5.56
CA LYS A 166 28.71 0.04 6.25
C LYS A 166 28.68 -0.14 7.76
N ARG A 167 28.70 -1.37 8.26
CA ARG A 167 28.75 -1.66 9.70
C ARG A 167 30.13 -1.27 10.25
N GLN A 168 31.21 -1.69 9.58
CA GLN A 168 32.59 -1.33 9.91
C GLN A 168 32.79 0.19 9.93
N GLU A 169 32.32 0.91 8.90
CA GLU A 169 32.39 2.38 8.89
C GLU A 169 31.70 3.03 10.10
N LYS A 170 30.59 2.44 10.57
CA LYS A 170 29.87 2.93 11.76
C LYS A 170 30.58 2.58 13.05
N GLU A 171 31.16 1.39 13.13
CA GLU A 171 31.96 0.93 14.26
C GLU A 171 33.20 1.83 14.43
N GLU A 172 33.94 2.10 13.36
CA GLU A 172 35.08 3.03 13.32
C GLU A 172 34.69 4.44 13.83
N LEU A 173 33.56 4.96 13.35
CA LEU A 173 33.05 6.26 13.80
C LEU A 173 32.70 6.26 15.29
N LEU A 174 32.05 5.19 15.76
CA LEU A 174 31.69 5.04 17.17
C LEU A 174 32.95 4.97 18.06
N GLU A 175 34.00 4.29 17.60
CA GLU A 175 35.29 4.19 18.30
C GLU A 175 36.02 5.53 18.37
N SER A 176 36.05 6.33 17.30
CA SER A 176 36.59 7.69 17.36
C SER A 176 35.83 8.57 18.34
N VAL A 177 34.50 8.51 18.33
CA VAL A 177 33.66 9.27 19.28
C VAL A 177 33.93 8.83 20.72
N LYS A 178 34.04 7.52 20.98
CA LYS A 178 34.39 6.99 22.31
C LYS A 178 35.76 7.48 22.80
N ARG A 179 36.72 7.66 21.89
CA ARG A 179 38.05 8.24 22.19
C ARG A 179 38.01 9.75 22.41
N GLY A 180 36.88 10.41 22.16
CA GLY A 180 36.75 11.87 22.22
C GLY A 180 37.23 12.59 20.96
N GLU A 181 37.59 11.85 19.91
CA GLU A 181 37.96 12.41 18.61
C GLU A 181 36.70 12.85 17.83
N LYS A 182 36.85 13.87 16.98
CA LYS A 182 35.75 14.31 16.10
C LYS A 182 35.49 13.27 15.01
N PRO A 183 34.26 12.77 14.83
CA PRO A 183 33.95 11.77 13.80
C PRO A 183 34.15 12.33 12.39
N ILE A 184 34.88 11.61 11.54
CA ILE A 184 35.17 12.00 10.15
C ILE A 184 34.34 11.15 9.19
N PHE A 185 33.45 11.79 8.44
CA PHE A 185 32.60 11.13 7.45
C PHE A 185 33.22 11.22 6.05
N LYS A 186 33.56 10.06 5.47
CA LYS A 186 34.06 9.97 4.09
C LYS A 186 33.02 10.47 3.08
N LYS A 187 33.41 11.32 2.14
CA LYS A 187 32.54 11.81 1.06
C LYS A 187 32.13 10.67 0.12
N LYS A 188 31.02 10.86 -0.59
CA LYS A 188 30.55 9.87 -1.60
C LYS A 188 31.58 9.61 -2.70
N SER A 189 32.37 10.61 -3.08
CA SER A 189 33.47 10.48 -4.06
C SER A 189 34.60 9.60 -3.53
N GLU A 190 35.06 9.85 -2.31
CA GLU A 190 36.11 9.08 -1.64
C GLU A 190 35.71 7.62 -1.50
N LYS A 191 34.47 7.34 -1.07
CA LYS A 191 33.93 5.96 -1.00
C LYS A 191 33.97 5.25 -2.35
N LYS A 192 33.65 5.94 -3.45
CA LYS A 192 33.74 5.36 -4.80
C LYS A 192 35.17 5.02 -5.19
N VAL A 193 36.14 5.86 -4.83
CA VAL A 193 37.56 5.60 -5.09
C VAL A 193 38.02 4.38 -4.29
N LEU A 194 37.68 4.30 -3.01
CA LEU A 194 38.00 3.14 -2.16
C LEU A 194 37.37 1.85 -2.71
N ASP A 195 36.10 1.89 -3.11
CA ASP A 195 35.42 0.75 -3.74
C ASP A 195 36.08 0.33 -5.07
N LEU A 196 36.62 1.29 -5.83
CA LEU A 196 37.32 1.01 -7.10
C LEU A 196 38.70 0.38 -6.86
N VAL A 197 39.42 0.86 -5.85
CA VAL A 197 40.72 0.28 -5.42
C VAL A 197 40.51 -1.16 -4.93
N SER A 198 39.53 -1.38 -4.06
CA SER A 198 39.16 -2.72 -3.58
C SER A 198 38.80 -3.67 -4.74
N GLN A 199 37.99 -3.21 -5.70
CA GLN A 199 37.67 -4.01 -6.90
C GLN A 199 38.91 -4.29 -7.77
N TYR A 200 39.82 -3.33 -7.90
CA TYR A 200 41.05 -3.50 -8.67
C TYR A 200 41.94 -4.57 -8.03
N GLU A 201 42.11 -4.53 -6.70
CA GLU A 201 42.87 -5.52 -5.94
C GLU A 201 42.25 -6.91 -6.04
N GLU A 202 40.93 -7.05 -5.89
CA GLU A 202 40.22 -8.31 -6.10
C GLU A 202 40.46 -8.87 -7.52
N LEU A 203 40.40 -8.01 -8.54
CA LEU A 203 40.65 -8.41 -9.93
C LEU A 203 42.12 -8.77 -10.19
N LYS A 204 43.06 -8.10 -9.51
CA LYS A 204 44.50 -8.40 -9.56
C LYS A 204 44.77 -9.76 -8.91
N ASN A 205 44.24 -10.00 -7.71
CA ASN A 205 44.40 -11.23 -6.94
C ASN A 205 43.77 -12.43 -7.67
N THR A 206 42.60 -12.24 -8.30
CA THR A 206 41.95 -13.29 -9.09
C THR A 206 42.55 -13.50 -10.48
N GLY A 207 43.56 -12.71 -10.89
CA GLY A 207 44.19 -12.76 -12.22
C GLY A 207 43.29 -12.29 -13.37
N LYS A 208 42.09 -11.75 -13.07
CA LYS A 208 41.08 -11.35 -14.07
C LYS A 208 41.25 -9.90 -14.55
N LEU A 209 42.22 -9.16 -14.01
CA LEU A 209 42.46 -7.75 -14.31
C LEU A 209 42.69 -7.48 -15.80
N LYS A 210 43.60 -8.23 -16.45
CA LYS A 210 43.89 -8.06 -17.89
C LYS A 210 42.63 -8.21 -18.75
N LYS A 211 41.82 -9.23 -18.46
CA LYS A 211 40.54 -9.50 -19.15
C LYS A 211 39.52 -8.39 -18.91
N HIS A 212 39.47 -7.84 -17.70
CA HIS A 212 38.60 -6.71 -17.36
C HIS A 212 38.99 -5.46 -18.16
N ILE A 213 40.28 -5.11 -18.19
CA ILE A 213 40.81 -3.98 -18.97
C ILE A 213 40.53 -4.18 -20.46
N GLN A 214 40.73 -5.39 -21.00
CA GLN A 214 40.43 -5.67 -22.40
C GLN A 214 38.95 -5.46 -22.73
N ARG A 215 38.02 -5.90 -21.85
CA ARG A 215 36.57 -5.66 -22.02
C ARG A 215 36.24 -4.17 -21.95
N LEU A 216 36.84 -3.43 -21.02
CA LEU A 216 36.66 -1.98 -20.92
C LEU A 216 37.14 -1.27 -22.19
N ARG A 217 38.33 -1.60 -22.70
CA ARG A 217 38.85 -1.06 -23.97
C ARG A 217 37.91 -1.34 -25.14
N LYS A 218 37.38 -2.57 -25.26
CA LYS A 218 36.41 -2.93 -26.30
C LYS A 218 35.11 -2.12 -26.16
N LYS A 219 34.59 -1.95 -24.93
CA LYS A 219 33.37 -1.17 -24.65
C LYS A 219 33.57 0.31 -24.98
N ASN A 220 34.70 0.89 -24.60
CA ASN A 220 35.02 2.30 -24.89
C ASN A 220 35.15 2.51 -26.40
N LYS A 221 35.95 1.68 -27.09
CA LYS A 221 36.06 1.72 -28.56
C LYS A 221 34.70 1.68 -29.27
N HIS A 222 33.78 0.83 -28.79
CA HIS A 222 32.43 0.77 -29.35
C HIS A 222 31.63 2.05 -29.10
N LYS A 223 31.68 2.60 -27.88
CA LYS A 223 31.04 3.87 -27.52
C LYS A 223 31.59 5.05 -28.33
N ASP A 224 32.90 5.11 -28.49
CA ASP A 224 33.57 6.17 -29.25
C ASP A 224 33.15 6.08 -30.73
N ARG A 225 33.07 4.86 -31.28
CA ARG A 225 32.54 4.65 -32.64
C ARG A 225 31.08 5.09 -32.78
N THR A 226 30.23 4.84 -31.78
CA THR A 226 28.83 5.31 -31.84
C THR A 226 28.72 6.83 -31.76
N LYS A 227 29.54 7.49 -30.92
CA LYS A 227 29.56 8.96 -30.81
C LYS A 227 30.05 9.61 -32.11
N LEU A 228 31.18 9.14 -32.64
CA LEU A 228 31.73 9.62 -33.91
C LEU A 228 30.80 9.43 -35.12
N LYS A 229 29.85 8.47 -35.04
CA LYS A 229 28.83 8.29 -36.07
C LYS A 229 27.66 9.28 -35.91
N ALA A 230 27.28 9.59 -34.67
CA ALA A 230 26.23 10.57 -34.37
C ALA A 230 26.67 11.98 -34.78
N ASP A 231 27.91 12.37 -34.46
CA ASP A 231 28.49 13.68 -34.82
C ASP A 231 28.71 13.87 -36.34
N ARG A 232 28.57 12.81 -37.15
CA ARG A 232 28.69 12.87 -38.64
C ARG A 232 27.34 13.00 -39.34
N THR A 233 26.24 12.83 -38.60
CA THR A 233 24.87 12.88 -39.12
C THR A 233 24.12 14.16 -38.75
N GLU A 234 24.76 15.04 -37.99
CA GLU A 234 24.38 16.44 -37.75
C GLU A 234 25.20 17.36 -38.67
#